data_AF-A0A1F2X105-F1
#
_entry.id   AF-A0A1F2X105-F1
#
_cell.length_a   1.000
_cell.length_b   1.000
_cell.length_c   1.000
_cell.angle_alpha   90.00
_cell.angle_beta   90.00
_cell.angle_gamma   90.00
#
_symmetry.space_group_name_H-M   'P 1'
#
loop_
_entity.id
_entity.type
_entity.pdbx_description
1 polymer ?
#
loop_
_entity_poly.entity_id
_entity_poly.type
_entity_poly.pdbx_seq_one_letter_code
_entity_poly.pdbx_strand_id
1 'polypeptide(L)'
;MIETEIAIVGAGPAGLAAACASAQFGSKVVVFDENNQPGGQLVKQTHKFFGSKEHLAGIRGVDIGEKLYNRALSLGVDVRLGTAVWGYFENQLAIVSNNQAKLVCSKKIIVATGASENVLSFPGWTLPGVMGAGGAQTLMNLHRVLPGKKILMVGAGNVGLIVSYQMLQAGVEVVAVVEAASKIGGYKVHADKILRNGVPILTSHTVKEALGRKQVEKVIIAQVGSDFSIIPKTERELDVDTICLAVGLTPLTELMWLIGCEMKYYADLGGFIPVHDQNMETSVLGIYVAGDAAGIEEASIAMEEGRIAGIAAAESLGYILSDKAAIIKDKAEESLLQLRMNPTFAPSRPQESNEKDFLNKSGAIPIIDCNECIPCNPCETTCPYGCIQVGNTITNLPSLNLEKCTGCGQCVLACPGLAIFLLERDFSEDQAAITVPYEFLPLPEKGENVIALDRNGSEICEGEIINVRLTKKADRTALVKVAVPKEYADMVRSIKVNKLDADKEKKEN
;
A
#
# COMPACT_ATOMS: atom_id res chain seq x y z
N MET A 1 33.56 -17.55 10.41
CA MET A 1 33.31 -16.11 10.64
C MET A 1 33.01 -15.48 9.29
N ILE A 2 31.97 -14.65 9.19
CA ILE A 2 31.68 -13.89 7.96
C ILE A 2 32.27 -12.50 8.17
N GLU A 3 33.05 -12.03 7.21
CA GLU A 3 33.60 -10.67 7.21
C GLU A 3 32.97 -9.88 6.07
N THR A 4 32.45 -8.71 6.40
CA THR A 4 31.91 -7.74 5.44
C THR A 4 32.23 -6.33 5.90
N GLU A 5 32.05 -5.34 5.04
CA GLU A 5 32.20 -3.95 5.47
C GLU A 5 30.90 -3.40 6.01
N ILE A 6 29.80 -3.69 5.31
CA ILE A 6 28.46 -3.32 5.72
C ILE A 6 27.63 -4.60 5.85
N ALA A 7 27.05 -4.82 7.03
CA ALA A 7 26.03 -5.83 7.26
C ALA A 7 24.65 -5.15 7.35
N ILE A 8 23.67 -5.68 6.63
CA ILE A 8 22.31 -5.17 6.64
C ILE A 8 21.38 -6.26 7.18
N VAL A 9 20.53 -5.91 8.15
CA VAL A 9 19.58 -6.82 8.77
C VAL A 9 18.18 -6.49 8.24
N GLY A 10 17.66 -7.36 7.39
CA GLY A 10 16.39 -7.20 6.66
C GLY A 10 16.62 -6.95 5.17
N ALA A 11 15.97 -7.75 4.33
CA ALA A 11 15.89 -7.63 2.87
C ALA A 11 14.53 -7.05 2.43
N GLY A 12 13.91 -6.22 3.27
CA GLY A 12 12.77 -5.38 2.91
C GLY A 12 13.15 -4.20 1.99
N PRO A 13 12.20 -3.31 1.65
CA PRO A 13 12.45 -2.13 0.82
C PRO A 13 13.62 -1.28 1.33
N ALA A 14 13.64 -0.96 2.62
CA ALA A 14 14.72 -0.17 3.24
C ALA A 14 16.08 -0.86 3.12
N GLY A 15 16.17 -2.14 3.52
CA GLY A 15 17.43 -2.88 3.49
C GLY A 15 17.98 -3.08 2.07
N LEU A 16 17.12 -3.40 1.09
CA LEU A 16 17.54 -3.54 -0.31
C LEU A 16 17.93 -2.19 -0.93
N ALA A 17 17.22 -1.10 -0.59
CA ALA A 17 17.60 0.24 -1.02
C ALA A 17 18.97 0.65 -0.43
N ALA A 18 19.19 0.40 0.86
CA ALA A 18 20.48 0.61 1.53
C ALA A 18 21.60 -0.20 0.90
N ALA A 19 21.33 -1.47 0.58
CA ALA A 19 22.29 -2.34 -0.08
C ALA A 19 22.69 -1.79 -1.46
N CYS A 20 21.72 -1.39 -2.27
CA CYS A 20 22.00 -0.79 -3.58
C CYS A 20 22.77 0.53 -3.46
N ALA A 21 22.38 1.39 -2.51
CA ALA A 21 22.93 2.72 -2.34
C ALA A 21 24.38 2.71 -1.83
N SER A 22 24.76 1.69 -1.06
CA SER A 22 26.13 1.49 -0.57
C SER A 22 27.01 0.73 -1.57
N ALA A 23 26.50 -0.34 -2.18
CA ALA A 23 27.25 -1.17 -3.12
C ALA A 23 27.60 -0.47 -4.44
N GLN A 24 26.76 0.49 -4.90
CA GLN A 24 27.05 1.25 -6.11
C GLN A 24 28.34 2.08 -6.05
N PHE A 25 28.88 2.34 -4.85
CA PHE A 25 30.15 3.03 -4.63
C PHE A 25 31.33 2.09 -4.35
N GLY A 26 31.09 0.77 -4.37
CA GLY A 26 32.14 -0.26 -4.23
C GLY A 26 32.27 -0.89 -2.84
N SER A 27 31.39 -0.54 -1.89
CA SER A 27 31.37 -1.16 -0.55
C SER A 27 31.05 -2.65 -0.64
N LYS A 28 31.70 -3.49 0.17
CA LYS A 28 31.28 -4.90 0.33
C LYS A 28 30.09 -5.00 1.28
N VAL A 29 28.97 -5.50 0.77
CA VAL A 29 27.69 -5.54 1.47
C VAL A 29 27.17 -6.97 1.56
N VAL A 30 26.72 -7.35 2.76
CA VAL A 30 25.96 -8.59 2.97
C VAL A 30 24.60 -8.22 3.60
N VAL A 31 23.51 -8.73 3.05
CA VAL A 31 22.15 -8.58 3.58
C VAL A 31 21.71 -9.91 4.19
N PHE A 32 21.18 -9.90 5.39
CA PHE A 32 20.60 -11.08 6.06
C PHE A 32 19.10 -10.90 6.23
N ASP A 33 18.31 -11.90 5.86
CA ASP A 33 16.86 -11.90 6.09
C ASP A 33 16.40 -13.29 6.54
N GLU A 34 15.50 -13.33 7.51
CA GLU A 34 14.94 -14.58 8.03
C GLU A 34 13.96 -15.26 7.06
N ASN A 35 13.34 -14.49 6.17
CA ASN A 35 12.41 -15.00 5.18
C ASN A 35 13.15 -15.72 4.05
N ASN A 36 12.45 -16.66 3.41
CA ASN A 36 12.97 -17.39 2.26
C ASN A 36 12.87 -16.61 0.93
N GLN A 37 12.25 -15.43 0.94
CA GLN A 37 12.10 -14.56 -0.22
C GLN A 37 12.46 -13.11 0.16
N PRO A 38 13.13 -12.36 -0.72
CA PRO A 38 13.46 -10.96 -0.49
C PRO A 38 12.25 -10.06 -0.75
N GLY A 39 12.30 -8.81 -0.30
CA GLY A 39 11.29 -7.78 -0.53
C GLY A 39 10.44 -7.43 0.69
N GLY A 40 10.58 -8.15 1.81
CA GLY A 40 9.86 -7.88 3.05
C GLY A 40 8.35 -7.88 2.83
N GLN A 41 7.63 -6.84 3.26
CA GLN A 41 6.18 -6.78 3.07
C GLN A 41 5.75 -6.52 1.62
N LEU A 42 6.64 -6.05 0.73
CA LEU A 42 6.29 -5.74 -0.66
C LEU A 42 5.82 -6.96 -1.45
N VAL A 43 6.34 -8.15 -1.16
CA VAL A 43 5.98 -9.39 -1.86
C VAL A 43 4.49 -9.75 -1.72
N LYS A 44 3.83 -9.20 -0.69
CA LYS A 44 2.39 -9.39 -0.42
C LYS A 44 1.54 -8.29 -1.05
N GLN A 45 2.14 -7.21 -1.57
CA GLN A 45 1.42 -6.05 -2.07
C GLN A 45 1.12 -6.17 -3.56
N THR A 46 -0.11 -6.60 -3.86
CA THR A 46 -0.63 -6.65 -5.22
C THR A 46 -1.10 -5.29 -5.73
N HIS A 47 -1.20 -4.24 -4.89
CA HIS A 47 -1.66 -2.91 -5.30
C HIS A 47 -0.49 -2.04 -5.82
N LYS A 48 -0.81 -1.02 -6.62
CA LYS A 48 0.15 -0.02 -7.12
C LYS A 48 0.52 1.00 -6.04
N PHE A 49 1.80 1.35 -5.94
CA PHE A 49 2.31 2.27 -4.93
C PHE A 49 2.13 3.75 -5.32
N PHE A 50 1.97 4.60 -4.29
CA PHE A 50 2.12 6.05 -4.41
C PHE A 50 3.58 6.47 -4.36
N GLY A 51 3.84 7.73 -4.66
CA GLY A 51 5.16 8.33 -4.70
C GLY A 51 5.45 8.99 -6.05
N SER A 52 6.74 9.19 -6.30
CA SER A 52 7.25 9.67 -7.57
C SER A 52 7.71 8.51 -8.45
N LYS A 53 8.12 8.83 -9.68
CA LYS A 53 8.72 7.85 -10.60
C LYS A 53 9.98 7.20 -10.02
N GLU A 54 10.77 7.95 -9.27
CA GLU A 54 11.99 7.51 -8.60
C GLU A 54 11.68 6.45 -7.54
N HIS A 55 10.54 6.58 -6.85
CA HIS A 55 10.01 5.59 -5.90
C HIS A 55 9.23 4.45 -6.57
N LEU A 56 9.29 4.33 -7.91
CA LEU A 56 8.57 3.30 -8.67
C LEU A 56 7.04 3.40 -8.52
N ALA A 57 6.50 4.61 -8.33
CA ALA A 57 5.05 4.82 -8.21
C ALA A 57 4.29 4.35 -9.45
N GLY A 58 3.09 3.80 -9.23
CA GLY A 58 2.29 3.17 -10.28
C GLY A 58 2.70 1.73 -10.61
N ILE A 59 3.75 1.19 -9.98
CA ILE A 59 4.14 -0.23 -10.05
C ILE A 59 3.58 -0.96 -8.83
N ARG A 60 3.22 -2.24 -8.99
CA ARG A 60 2.77 -3.07 -7.86
C ARG A 60 3.93 -3.47 -6.95
N GLY A 61 3.69 -3.49 -5.65
CA GLY A 61 4.75 -3.72 -4.66
C GLY A 61 5.50 -5.04 -4.87
N VAL A 62 4.79 -6.10 -5.25
CA VAL A 62 5.41 -7.41 -5.55
C VAL A 62 6.51 -7.29 -6.62
N ASP A 63 6.33 -6.44 -7.63
CA ASP A 63 7.33 -6.25 -8.68
C ASP A 63 8.45 -5.29 -8.22
N ILE A 64 8.17 -4.35 -7.30
CA ILE A 64 9.17 -3.46 -6.71
C ILE A 64 10.19 -4.26 -5.90
N GLY A 65 9.72 -5.20 -5.07
CA GLY A 65 10.60 -6.07 -4.28
C GLY A 65 11.57 -6.86 -5.16
N GLU A 66 11.06 -7.47 -6.25
CA GLU A 66 11.88 -8.19 -7.22
C GLU A 66 12.91 -7.27 -7.92
N LYS A 67 12.49 -6.06 -8.32
CA LYS A 67 13.39 -5.07 -8.96
C LYS A 67 14.53 -4.66 -8.04
N LEU A 68 14.23 -4.34 -6.78
CA LEU A 68 15.24 -3.96 -5.79
C LEU A 68 16.22 -5.10 -5.52
N TYR A 69 15.70 -6.32 -5.38
CA TYR A 69 16.53 -7.51 -5.17
C TYR A 69 17.47 -7.76 -6.36
N ASN A 70 16.94 -7.77 -7.58
CA ASN A 70 17.76 -7.95 -8.80
C ASN A 70 18.79 -6.83 -8.97
N ARG A 71 18.44 -5.60 -8.58
CA ARG A 71 19.39 -4.49 -8.58
C ARG A 71 20.53 -4.72 -7.58
N ALA A 72 20.23 -5.16 -6.36
CA ALA A 72 21.24 -5.47 -5.35
C ALA A 72 22.21 -6.55 -5.84
N LEU A 73 21.68 -7.64 -6.42
CA LEU A 73 22.52 -8.71 -7.00
C LEU A 73 23.41 -8.19 -8.15
N SER A 74 22.87 -7.33 -9.03
CA SER A 74 23.65 -6.75 -10.14
C SER A 74 24.80 -5.85 -9.68
N LEU A 75 24.74 -5.36 -8.44
CA LEU A 75 25.78 -4.55 -7.80
C LEU A 75 26.76 -5.38 -6.96
N GLY A 76 26.62 -6.71 -6.94
CA GLY A 76 27.50 -7.61 -6.21
C GLY A 76 27.18 -7.76 -4.72
N VAL A 77 25.98 -7.38 -4.28
CA VAL A 77 25.52 -7.59 -2.89
C VAL A 77 25.32 -9.09 -2.65
N ASP A 78 25.86 -9.61 -1.53
CA ASP A 78 25.58 -10.96 -1.04
C ASP A 78 24.30 -10.96 -0.21
N VAL A 79 23.20 -11.49 -0.75
CA VAL A 79 21.91 -11.55 -0.03
C VAL A 79 21.67 -12.97 0.48
N ARG A 80 21.55 -13.10 1.81
CA ARG A 80 21.41 -14.37 2.52
C ARG A 80 20.03 -14.47 3.17
N LEU A 81 19.13 -15.11 2.44
CA LEU A 81 17.77 -15.45 2.88
C LEU A 81 17.80 -16.65 3.83
N GLY A 82 16.70 -16.89 4.56
CA GLY A 82 16.62 -17.96 5.57
C GLY A 82 17.72 -17.87 6.64
N THR A 83 18.16 -16.64 6.94
CA THR A 83 19.25 -16.33 7.87
C THR A 83 18.80 -15.27 8.86
N ALA A 84 18.39 -15.70 10.04
CA ALA A 84 17.95 -14.80 11.09
C ALA A 84 19.15 -14.22 11.85
N VAL A 85 19.16 -12.91 12.05
CA VAL A 85 20.04 -12.24 13.01
C VAL A 85 19.32 -12.25 14.35
N TRP A 86 19.88 -12.94 15.34
CA TRP A 86 19.21 -13.16 16.63
C TRP A 86 19.89 -12.44 17.80
N GLY A 87 21.07 -11.84 17.57
CA GLY A 87 21.75 -11.11 18.63
C GLY A 87 22.97 -10.31 18.17
N TYR A 88 23.54 -9.58 19.12
CA TYR A 88 24.75 -8.78 18.97
C TYR A 88 25.65 -9.00 20.18
N PHE A 89 26.88 -9.47 19.95
CA PHE A 89 27.84 -9.84 20.99
C PHE A 89 29.23 -9.37 20.62
N GLU A 90 29.95 -8.73 21.54
CA GLU A 90 31.34 -8.30 21.33
C GLU A 90 31.55 -7.52 20.01
N ASN A 91 30.61 -6.63 19.68
CA ASN A 91 30.57 -5.86 18.43
C ASN A 91 30.35 -6.68 17.14
N GLN A 92 29.77 -7.87 17.24
CA GLN A 92 29.50 -8.77 16.12
C GLN A 92 28.04 -9.18 16.08
N LEU A 93 27.46 -9.31 14.88
CA LEU A 93 26.13 -9.88 14.74
C LEU A 93 26.20 -11.41 14.88
N ALA A 94 25.25 -11.99 15.59
CA ALA A 94 25.04 -13.42 15.64
C ALA A 94 23.90 -13.80 14.69
N ILE A 95 24.20 -14.68 13.74
CA ILE A 95 23.23 -15.22 12.79
C ILE A 95 22.97 -16.69 13.06
N VAL A 96 21.79 -17.15 12.65
CA VAL A 96 21.45 -18.57 12.54
C VAL A 96 20.91 -18.86 11.15
N SER A 97 21.46 -19.88 10.51
CA SER A 97 20.97 -20.39 9.23
C SER A 97 21.22 -21.90 9.17
N ASN A 98 20.28 -22.68 8.66
CA ASN A 98 20.36 -24.14 8.60
C ASN A 98 20.78 -24.78 9.94
N ASN A 99 20.20 -24.30 11.05
CA ASN A 99 20.52 -24.71 12.43
C ASN A 99 22.01 -24.54 12.83
N GLN A 100 22.75 -23.68 12.14
CA GLN A 100 24.13 -23.33 12.47
C GLN A 100 24.23 -21.86 12.87
N ALA A 101 24.80 -21.62 14.05
CA ALA A 101 25.11 -20.27 14.52
C ALA A 101 26.49 -19.82 14.00
N LYS A 102 26.58 -18.58 13.54
CA LYS A 102 27.84 -17.95 13.10
C LYS A 102 27.88 -16.50 13.56
N LEU A 103 29.10 -16.00 13.79
CA LEU A 103 29.34 -14.58 14.02
C LEU A 103 29.73 -13.88 12.72
N VAL A 104 29.24 -12.65 12.58
CA VAL A 104 29.49 -11.74 11.46
C VAL A 104 30.24 -10.51 12.01
N CYS A 105 31.44 -10.29 11.48
CA CYS A 105 32.21 -9.08 11.72
C CYS A 105 31.94 -8.08 10.59
N SER A 106 31.51 -6.88 10.96
CA SER A 106 31.25 -5.79 10.03
C SER A 106 31.74 -4.46 10.57
N LYS A 107 32.16 -3.55 9.68
CA LYS A 107 32.57 -2.19 10.07
C LYS A 107 31.36 -1.29 10.34
N LYS A 108 30.24 -1.57 9.66
CA LYS A 108 28.98 -0.83 9.75
C LYS A 108 27.80 -1.80 9.74
N ILE A 109 26.75 -1.49 10.48
CA ILE A 109 25.51 -2.29 10.56
C ILE A 109 24.33 -1.38 10.24
N ILE A 110 23.44 -1.81 9.36
CA ILE A 110 22.16 -1.14 9.08
C ILE A 110 21.04 -2.09 9.49
N VAL A 111 20.19 -1.66 10.42
CA VAL A 111 19.04 -2.43 10.90
C VAL A 111 17.78 -1.94 10.20
N ALA A 112 17.19 -2.80 9.38
CA ALA A 112 16.00 -2.56 8.57
C ALA A 112 14.98 -3.70 8.78
N THR A 113 14.74 -4.03 10.05
CA THR A 113 13.95 -5.18 10.52
C THR A 113 12.44 -5.00 10.36
N GLY A 114 11.98 -3.80 10.01
CA GLY A 114 10.56 -3.52 9.77
C GLY A 114 9.75 -3.46 11.08
N ALA A 115 8.51 -3.92 11.00
CA ALA A 115 7.55 -3.87 12.10
C ALA A 115 6.64 -5.11 12.15
N SER A 116 5.99 -5.30 13.29
CA SER A 116 5.01 -6.36 13.53
C SER A 116 3.61 -5.80 13.76
N GLU A 117 2.60 -6.63 13.51
CA GLU A 117 1.19 -6.23 13.67
C GLU A 117 0.79 -6.14 15.14
N ASN A 118 0.03 -5.09 15.48
CA ASN A 118 -0.60 -5.01 16.80
C ASN A 118 -1.82 -5.93 16.87
N VAL A 119 -2.10 -6.41 18.07
CA VAL A 119 -3.28 -7.22 18.36
C VAL A 119 -4.29 -6.41 19.20
N LEU A 120 -5.57 -6.69 18.98
CA LEU A 120 -6.67 -6.14 19.77
C LEU A 120 -7.33 -7.27 20.57
N SER A 121 -7.38 -7.13 21.89
CA SER A 121 -8.06 -8.10 22.76
C SER A 121 -9.53 -7.74 22.94
N PHE A 122 -10.41 -8.69 22.67
CA PHE A 122 -11.86 -8.59 22.90
C PHE A 122 -12.44 -10.00 23.13
N PRO A 123 -13.56 -10.18 23.85
CA PRO A 123 -14.18 -11.50 24.02
C PRO A 123 -14.28 -12.30 22.70
N GLY A 124 -13.73 -13.52 22.69
CA GLY A 124 -13.69 -14.37 21.49
C GLY A 124 -12.51 -14.13 20.52
N TRP A 125 -11.59 -13.20 20.80
CA TRP A 125 -10.45 -12.88 19.91
C TRP A 125 -9.47 -14.04 19.64
N THR A 126 -9.53 -15.11 20.44
CA THR A 126 -8.72 -16.33 20.25
C THR A 126 -9.39 -17.40 19.40
N LEU A 127 -10.63 -17.18 18.95
CA LEU A 127 -11.33 -18.11 18.07
C LEU A 127 -10.61 -18.23 16.71
N PRO A 128 -10.48 -19.44 16.14
CA PRO A 128 -10.06 -19.60 14.76
C PRO A 128 -10.91 -18.76 13.82
N GLY A 129 -10.27 -17.97 12.96
CA GLY A 129 -10.92 -16.95 12.12
C GLY A 129 -10.56 -15.52 12.52
N VAL A 130 -10.06 -15.28 13.74
CA VAL A 130 -9.46 -13.99 14.11
C VAL A 130 -7.97 -13.99 13.77
N MET A 131 -7.50 -13.01 13.01
CA MET A 131 -6.08 -12.88 12.64
C MET A 131 -5.67 -11.45 12.28
N GLY A 132 -4.37 -11.16 12.25
CA GLY A 132 -3.83 -9.92 11.70
C GLY A 132 -4.07 -9.80 10.19
N ALA A 133 -4.22 -8.57 9.69
CA ALA A 133 -4.41 -8.28 8.28
C ALA A 133 -3.20 -8.69 7.42
N GLY A 134 -1.97 -8.54 7.92
CA GLY A 134 -0.75 -9.03 7.29
C GLY A 134 -0.66 -10.55 7.26
N GLY A 135 -1.13 -11.23 8.32
CA GLY A 135 -1.36 -12.68 8.32
C GLY A 135 -2.36 -13.12 7.24
N ALA A 136 -3.52 -12.48 7.17
CA ALA A 136 -4.54 -12.73 6.14
C ALA A 136 -3.99 -12.48 4.72
N GLN A 137 -3.23 -11.40 4.54
CA GLN A 137 -2.57 -11.06 3.28
C GLN A 137 -1.52 -12.11 2.89
N THR A 138 -0.79 -12.66 3.86
CA THR A 138 0.20 -13.73 3.65
C THR A 138 -0.47 -15.00 3.12
N LEU A 139 -1.57 -15.44 3.76
CA LEU A 139 -2.35 -16.59 3.31
C LEU A 139 -2.85 -16.39 1.86
N MET A 140 -3.45 -15.24 1.60
CA MET A 140 -4.10 -14.95 0.31
C MET A 140 -3.09 -14.74 -0.82
N ASN A 141 -2.08 -13.88 -0.62
CA ASN A 141 -1.23 -13.42 -1.72
C ASN A 141 0.00 -14.30 -1.94
N LEU A 142 0.54 -14.93 -0.89
CA LEU A 142 1.70 -15.83 -1.00
C LEU A 142 1.28 -17.29 -1.12
N HIS A 143 0.35 -17.74 -0.28
CA HIS A 143 -0.05 -19.14 -0.23
C HIS A 143 -1.30 -19.47 -1.06
N ARG A 144 -1.98 -18.47 -1.63
CA ARG A 144 -3.21 -18.64 -2.42
C ARG A 144 -4.32 -19.34 -1.64
N VAL A 145 -4.38 -19.09 -0.33
CA VAL A 145 -5.41 -19.59 0.58
C VAL A 145 -6.26 -18.42 1.05
N LEU A 146 -7.57 -18.51 0.86
CA LEU A 146 -8.48 -17.50 1.39
C LEU A 146 -8.48 -17.54 2.93
N PRO A 147 -8.36 -16.38 3.61
CA PRO A 147 -8.41 -16.32 5.07
C PRO A 147 -9.83 -16.56 5.63
N GLY A 148 -10.85 -16.44 4.78
CA GLY A 148 -12.27 -16.62 5.06
C GLY A 148 -13.08 -16.29 3.80
N LYS A 149 -14.39 -16.52 3.81
CA LYS A 149 -15.29 -16.15 2.70
C LYS A 149 -16.06 -14.87 2.99
N LYS A 150 -16.32 -14.56 4.27
CA LYS A 150 -17.12 -13.41 4.70
C LYS A 150 -16.47 -12.74 5.90
N ILE A 151 -15.90 -11.56 5.68
CA ILE A 151 -14.93 -10.99 6.62
C ILE A 151 -15.36 -9.62 7.15
N LEU A 152 -15.03 -9.37 8.41
CA LEU A 152 -14.98 -8.03 8.99
C LEU A 152 -13.52 -7.55 9.01
N MET A 153 -13.25 -6.35 8.49
CA MET A 153 -11.97 -5.67 8.71
C MET A 153 -12.08 -4.70 9.88
N VAL A 154 -11.15 -4.77 10.82
CA VAL A 154 -11.03 -3.87 11.97
C VAL A 154 -9.83 -2.97 11.77
N GLY A 155 -10.06 -1.68 11.58
CA GLY A 155 -9.08 -0.65 11.24
C GLY A 155 -9.23 -0.16 9.81
N ALA A 156 -9.36 1.16 9.62
CA ALA A 156 -9.42 1.83 8.32
C ALA A 156 -8.17 2.68 8.04
N GLY A 157 -7.01 2.27 8.59
CA GLY A 157 -5.70 2.72 8.13
C GLY A 157 -5.36 2.18 6.73
N ASN A 158 -4.24 2.61 6.14
CA ASN A 158 -3.83 2.18 4.79
C ASN A 158 -3.80 0.65 4.65
N VAL A 159 -3.23 -0.08 5.62
CA VAL A 159 -3.21 -1.55 5.62
C VAL A 159 -4.62 -2.14 5.57
N GLY A 160 -5.52 -1.71 6.44
CA GLY A 160 -6.89 -2.23 6.50
C GLY A 160 -7.67 -1.99 5.21
N LEU A 161 -7.55 -0.80 4.62
CA LEU A 161 -8.20 -0.46 3.35
C LEU A 161 -7.61 -1.24 2.17
N ILE A 162 -6.29 -1.33 2.07
CA ILE A 162 -5.59 -2.05 1.00
C ILE A 162 -5.93 -3.54 1.05
N VAL A 163 -5.83 -4.17 2.23
CA VAL A 163 -6.09 -5.60 2.39
C VAL A 163 -7.57 -5.90 2.13
N SER A 164 -8.50 -5.04 2.57
CA SER A 164 -9.92 -5.18 2.23
C SER A 164 -10.15 -5.17 0.71
N TYR A 165 -9.45 -4.30 -0.02
CA TYR A 165 -9.60 -4.24 -1.48
C TYR A 165 -9.07 -5.51 -2.15
N GLN A 166 -7.93 -6.02 -1.66
CA GLN A 166 -7.37 -7.28 -2.16
C GLN A 166 -8.27 -8.49 -1.85
N MET A 167 -8.97 -8.48 -0.72
CA MET A 167 -9.97 -9.50 -0.39
C MET A 167 -11.13 -9.48 -1.39
N LEU A 168 -11.62 -8.30 -1.76
CA LEU A 168 -12.61 -8.17 -2.84
C LEU A 168 -12.07 -8.74 -4.17
N GLN A 169 -10.82 -8.45 -4.51
CA GLN A 169 -10.15 -9.01 -5.70
C GLN A 169 -10.05 -10.54 -5.67
N ALA A 170 -9.88 -11.13 -4.47
CA ALA A 170 -9.86 -12.57 -4.27
C ALA A 170 -11.26 -13.21 -4.21
N GLY A 171 -12.33 -12.41 -4.36
CA GLY A 171 -13.71 -12.88 -4.33
C GLY A 171 -14.30 -13.10 -2.94
N VAL A 172 -13.65 -12.57 -1.90
CA VAL A 172 -14.12 -12.58 -0.51
C VAL A 172 -15.20 -11.51 -0.32
N GLU A 173 -16.26 -11.81 0.43
CA GLU A 173 -17.25 -10.84 0.85
C GLU A 173 -16.71 -10.04 2.03
N VAL A 174 -16.37 -8.76 1.82
CA VAL A 174 -16.04 -7.85 2.92
C VAL A 174 -17.32 -7.20 3.41
N VAL A 175 -17.77 -7.58 4.60
CA VAL A 175 -19.07 -7.13 5.14
C VAL A 175 -19.04 -5.65 5.53
N ALA A 176 -17.95 -5.25 6.18
CA ALA A 176 -17.68 -3.87 6.54
C ALA A 176 -16.20 -3.70 6.90
N VAL A 177 -15.74 -2.46 6.83
CA VAL A 177 -14.54 -1.99 7.54
C VAL A 177 -15.02 -1.16 8.73
N VAL A 178 -14.53 -1.44 9.93
CA VAL A 178 -14.85 -0.63 11.13
C VAL A 178 -13.61 0.12 11.60
N GLU A 179 -13.78 1.37 12.02
CA GLU A 179 -12.71 2.25 12.49
C GLU A 179 -13.15 2.91 13.80
N ALA A 180 -12.33 2.77 14.84
CA ALA A 180 -12.63 3.33 16.15
C ALA A 180 -12.54 4.87 16.14
N ALA A 181 -11.63 5.43 15.33
CA ALA A 181 -11.55 6.86 15.11
C ALA A 181 -12.80 7.41 14.41
N SER A 182 -13.10 8.69 14.65
CA SER A 182 -14.24 9.38 14.02
C SER A 182 -14.03 9.68 12.52
N LYS A 183 -12.83 9.41 12.01
CA LYS A 183 -12.44 9.59 10.61
C LYS A 183 -11.66 8.38 10.13
N ILE A 184 -11.63 8.20 8.81
CA ILE A 184 -10.78 7.19 8.16
C ILE A 184 -9.30 7.58 8.36
N GLY A 185 -8.47 6.63 8.76
CA GLY A 185 -7.05 6.86 9.02
C GLY A 185 -6.16 6.77 7.77
N GLY A 186 -6.54 5.94 6.80
CA GLY A 186 -5.83 5.78 5.53
C GLY A 186 -6.27 6.78 4.46
N TYR A 187 -5.56 6.78 3.34
CA TYR A 187 -5.83 7.68 2.22
C TYR A 187 -7.23 7.49 1.65
N LYS A 188 -7.90 8.59 1.35
CA LYS A 188 -9.26 8.61 0.81
C LYS A 188 -9.39 7.81 -0.48
N VAL A 189 -8.38 7.82 -1.35
CA VAL A 189 -8.41 7.02 -2.59
C VAL A 189 -8.45 5.52 -2.31
N HIS A 190 -7.89 5.04 -1.20
CA HIS A 190 -8.04 3.63 -0.80
C HIS A 190 -9.43 3.35 -0.25
N ALA A 191 -9.98 4.27 0.57
CA ALA A 191 -11.35 4.17 1.06
C ALA A 191 -12.36 4.15 -0.10
N ASP A 192 -12.18 5.02 -1.09
CA ASP A 192 -13.07 5.13 -2.25
C ASP A 192 -13.08 3.85 -3.09
N LYS A 193 -11.97 3.10 -3.15
CA LYS A 193 -11.98 1.78 -3.79
C LYS A 193 -12.92 0.80 -3.09
N ILE A 194 -12.98 0.84 -1.77
CA ILE A 194 -13.84 -0.02 -0.96
C ILE A 194 -15.30 0.42 -1.12
N LEU A 195 -15.56 1.72 -0.94
CA LEU A 195 -16.90 2.31 -1.04
C LEU A 195 -17.52 2.11 -2.42
N ARG A 196 -16.78 2.34 -3.51
CA ARG A 196 -17.27 2.12 -4.89
C ARG A 196 -17.63 0.66 -5.20
N ASN A 197 -17.24 -0.28 -4.35
CA ASN A 197 -17.64 -1.69 -4.43
C ASN A 197 -18.77 -2.05 -3.44
N GLY A 198 -19.41 -1.05 -2.83
CA GLY A 198 -20.57 -1.20 -1.95
C GLY A 198 -20.23 -1.65 -0.53
N VAL A 199 -18.95 -1.65 -0.15
CA VAL A 199 -18.53 -2.06 1.20
C VAL A 199 -18.55 -0.84 2.13
N PRO A 200 -19.34 -0.85 3.21
CA PRO A 200 -19.41 0.27 4.13
C PRO A 200 -18.14 0.38 4.99
N ILE A 201 -17.72 1.62 5.24
CA ILE A 201 -16.69 1.96 6.23
C ILE A 201 -17.37 2.70 7.39
N LEU A 202 -17.37 2.09 8.56
CA LEU A 202 -18.05 2.60 9.76
C LEU A 202 -17.03 3.22 10.71
N THR A 203 -16.93 4.54 10.74
CA THR A 203 -16.12 5.28 11.72
C THR A 203 -16.83 5.39 13.06
N SER A 204 -16.08 5.65 14.14
CA SER A 204 -16.56 5.55 15.51
C SER A 204 -17.21 4.20 15.84
N HIS A 205 -16.70 3.10 15.26
CA HIS A 205 -17.16 1.74 15.56
C HIS A 205 -15.97 0.80 15.81
N THR A 206 -16.16 -0.18 16.70
CA THR A 206 -15.16 -1.23 16.95
C THR A 206 -15.82 -2.59 17.18
N VAL A 207 -15.02 -3.64 17.25
CA VAL A 207 -15.47 -4.98 17.64
C VAL A 207 -15.65 -5.04 19.14
N LYS A 208 -16.81 -5.54 19.56
CA LYS A 208 -17.13 -5.84 20.96
C LYS A 208 -16.83 -7.29 21.30
N GLU A 209 -17.24 -8.22 20.45
CA GLU A 209 -17.16 -9.66 20.73
C GLU A 209 -17.20 -10.49 19.44
N ALA A 210 -16.40 -11.55 19.35
CA ALA A 210 -16.56 -12.60 18.34
C ALA A 210 -17.32 -13.79 18.91
N LEU A 211 -18.27 -14.30 18.14
CA LEU A 211 -19.15 -15.39 18.53
C LEU A 211 -18.88 -16.62 17.65
N GLY A 212 -18.89 -17.79 18.28
CA GLY A 212 -18.80 -19.08 17.60
C GLY A 212 -18.33 -20.19 18.54
N ARG A 213 -18.48 -21.44 18.14
CA ARG A 213 -18.08 -22.60 18.98
C ARG A 213 -16.68 -23.12 18.67
N LYS A 214 -16.39 -23.32 17.39
CA LYS A 214 -15.10 -23.87 16.91
C LYS A 214 -14.26 -22.85 16.14
N GLN A 215 -14.93 -21.88 15.56
CA GLN A 215 -14.39 -20.81 14.74
C GLN A 215 -15.36 -19.63 14.81
N VAL A 216 -14.97 -18.47 14.29
CA VAL A 216 -15.87 -17.33 14.15
C VAL A 216 -17.07 -17.70 13.26
N GLU A 217 -18.27 -17.39 13.75
CA GLU A 217 -19.54 -17.52 13.02
C GLU A 217 -20.23 -16.15 12.90
N LYS A 218 -20.01 -15.26 13.88
CA LYS A 218 -20.54 -13.90 13.92
C LYS A 218 -19.62 -12.96 14.68
N VAL A 219 -19.85 -11.67 14.51
CA VAL A 219 -19.19 -10.61 15.28
C VAL A 219 -20.21 -9.58 15.74
N ILE A 220 -20.07 -9.12 16.98
CA ILE A 220 -20.79 -7.97 17.51
C ILE A 220 -19.87 -6.75 17.36
N ILE A 221 -20.32 -5.75 16.61
CA ILE A 221 -19.71 -4.43 16.56
C ILE A 221 -20.54 -3.43 17.35
N ALA A 222 -19.95 -2.33 17.80
CA ALA A 222 -20.65 -1.26 18.50
C ALA A 222 -20.04 0.11 18.21
N GLN A 223 -20.82 1.17 18.42
CA GLN A 223 -20.30 2.53 18.37
C GLN A 223 -19.39 2.80 19.57
N VAL A 224 -18.41 3.68 19.38
CA VAL A 224 -17.52 4.14 20.44
C VAL A 224 -17.59 5.66 20.65
N GLY A 225 -17.42 6.08 21.90
CA GLY A 225 -17.28 7.47 22.29
C GLY A 225 -15.92 8.07 21.91
N SER A 226 -15.71 9.34 22.24
CA SER A 226 -14.42 10.04 22.01
C SER A 226 -13.26 9.45 22.81
N ASP A 227 -13.56 8.72 23.88
CA ASP A 227 -12.60 7.98 24.72
C ASP A 227 -12.44 6.51 24.27
N PHE A 228 -13.00 6.16 23.10
CA PHE A 228 -13.05 4.80 22.55
C PHE A 228 -13.82 3.79 23.40
N SER A 229 -14.58 4.23 24.41
CA SER A 229 -15.47 3.34 25.16
C SER A 229 -16.71 2.95 24.34
N ILE A 230 -17.15 1.70 24.48
CA ILE A 230 -18.34 1.21 23.78
C ILE A 230 -19.59 1.91 24.31
N ILE A 231 -20.41 2.45 23.41
CA ILE A 231 -21.70 3.06 23.73
C ILE A 231 -22.75 1.93 23.82
N PRO A 232 -23.35 1.69 25.00
CA PRO A 232 -24.35 0.62 25.16
C PRO A 232 -25.58 0.82 24.26
N LYS A 233 -26.20 -0.28 23.83
CA LYS A 233 -27.38 -0.32 22.94
C LYS A 233 -27.12 0.12 21.50
N THR A 234 -25.85 0.23 21.10
CA THR A 234 -25.45 0.48 19.70
C THR A 234 -24.92 -0.79 19.02
N GLU A 235 -25.01 -1.93 19.70
CA GLU A 235 -24.52 -3.20 19.22
C GLU A 235 -25.25 -3.65 17.96
N ARG A 236 -24.47 -4.14 17.00
CA ARG A 236 -24.97 -4.77 15.77
C ARG A 236 -24.27 -6.10 15.59
N GLU A 237 -25.05 -7.14 15.34
CA GLU A 237 -24.55 -8.47 14.99
C GLU A 237 -24.37 -8.55 13.47
N LEU A 238 -23.23 -9.10 13.04
CA LEU A 238 -22.91 -9.36 11.64
C LEU A 238 -22.47 -10.82 11.48
N ASP A 239 -23.01 -11.52 10.49
CA ASP A 239 -22.55 -12.87 10.12
C ASP A 239 -21.20 -12.75 9.40
N VAL A 240 -20.15 -13.38 9.93
CA VAL A 240 -18.79 -13.41 9.36
C VAL A 240 -18.10 -14.71 9.75
N ASP A 241 -17.20 -15.22 8.91
CA ASP A 241 -16.37 -16.38 9.23
C ASP A 241 -14.93 -16.01 9.64
N THR A 242 -14.53 -14.76 9.40
CA THR A 242 -13.17 -14.26 9.71
C THR A 242 -13.21 -12.79 10.13
N ILE A 243 -12.36 -12.43 11.10
CA ILE A 243 -12.13 -11.05 11.56
C ILE A 243 -10.66 -10.73 11.36
N CYS A 244 -10.38 -9.72 10.54
CA CYS A 244 -9.02 -9.26 10.27
C CYS A 244 -8.70 -7.99 11.08
N LEU A 245 -7.55 -7.98 11.75
CA LEU A 245 -7.12 -6.88 12.61
C LEU A 245 -6.01 -6.07 11.91
N ALA A 246 -6.28 -4.78 11.67
CA ALA A 246 -5.35 -3.79 11.12
C ALA A 246 -5.27 -2.58 12.07
N VAL A 247 -4.89 -2.84 13.34
CA VAL A 247 -5.00 -1.90 14.47
C VAL A 247 -3.66 -1.27 14.87
N GLY A 248 -2.83 -0.99 13.87
CA GLY A 248 -1.48 -0.42 14.05
C GLY A 248 -0.37 -1.45 14.00
N LEU A 249 0.86 -0.94 14.00
CA LEU A 249 2.10 -1.73 13.92
C LEU A 249 3.05 -1.28 15.04
N THR A 250 3.93 -2.19 15.45
CA THR A 250 5.03 -1.92 16.40
C THR A 250 6.37 -2.15 15.70
N PRO A 251 7.29 -1.15 15.70
CA PRO A 251 8.66 -1.31 15.20
C PRO A 251 9.40 -2.50 15.84
N LEU A 252 10.08 -3.31 15.02
CA LEU A 252 10.90 -4.43 15.48
C LEU A 252 12.30 -3.94 15.88
N THR A 253 12.43 -3.49 17.12
CA THR A 253 13.62 -2.79 17.65
C THR A 253 14.49 -3.63 18.58
N GLU A 254 14.22 -4.92 18.73
CA GLU A 254 14.90 -5.82 19.66
C GLU A 254 16.42 -5.80 19.50
N LEU A 255 16.91 -5.81 18.25
CA LEU A 255 18.34 -5.76 17.97
C LEU A 255 18.98 -4.43 18.42
N MET A 256 18.25 -3.31 18.34
CA MET A 256 18.74 -2.00 18.78
C MET A 256 18.87 -1.92 20.30
N TRP A 257 17.93 -2.54 21.03
CA TRP A 257 18.04 -2.71 22.47
C TRP A 257 19.28 -3.52 22.86
N LEU A 258 19.56 -4.62 22.15
CA LEU A 258 20.74 -5.45 22.38
C LEU A 258 22.06 -4.73 22.07
N ILE A 259 22.07 -3.88 21.05
CA ILE A 259 23.22 -3.04 20.69
C ILE A 259 23.48 -1.95 21.74
N GLY A 260 22.44 -1.53 22.48
CA GLY A 260 22.52 -0.46 23.47
C GLY A 260 22.30 0.93 22.88
N CYS A 261 21.51 1.02 21.80
CA CYS A 261 21.06 2.31 21.25
C CYS A 261 20.19 3.07 22.28
N GLU A 262 20.26 4.40 22.25
CA GLU A 262 19.31 5.25 22.95
C GLU A 262 17.94 5.11 22.29
N MET A 263 16.91 4.84 23.10
CA MET A 263 15.55 4.57 22.63
C MET A 263 14.58 5.61 23.18
N LYS A 264 13.63 6.04 22.34
CA LYS A 264 12.60 6.99 22.75
C LYS A 264 11.22 6.58 22.23
N TYR A 265 10.20 6.87 23.03
CA TYR A 265 8.81 6.57 22.69
C TYR A 265 8.18 7.71 21.88
N TYR A 266 7.66 7.37 20.70
CA TYR A 266 6.88 8.23 19.83
C TYR A 266 5.61 7.50 19.40
N ALA A 267 4.46 7.88 19.97
CA ALA A 267 3.17 7.21 19.69
C ALA A 267 2.81 7.23 18.20
N ASP A 268 3.03 8.36 17.53
CA ASP A 268 2.70 8.55 16.11
C ASP A 268 3.59 7.71 15.17
N LEU A 269 4.72 7.20 15.67
CA LEU A 269 5.66 6.34 14.94
C LEU A 269 5.57 4.87 15.39
N GLY A 270 4.51 4.49 16.12
CA GLY A 270 4.25 3.11 16.52
C GLY A 270 4.95 2.65 17.80
N GLY A 271 5.61 3.55 18.55
CA GLY A 271 6.12 3.25 19.88
C GLY A 271 7.61 3.58 20.08
N PHE A 272 8.37 2.62 20.63
CA PHE A 272 9.79 2.81 20.88
C PHE A 272 10.60 2.64 19.61
N ILE A 273 11.43 3.64 19.30
CA ILE A 273 12.36 3.66 18.17
C ILE A 273 13.74 4.15 18.62
N PRO A 274 14.83 3.77 17.95
CA PRO A 274 16.16 4.28 18.26
C PRO A 274 16.26 5.77 17.88
N VAL A 275 16.92 6.56 18.72
CA VAL A 275 17.29 7.93 18.36
C VAL A 275 18.37 7.86 17.27
N HIS A 276 18.14 8.57 16.16
CA HIS A 276 19.08 8.65 15.04
C HIS A 276 19.19 10.08 14.48
N ASP A 277 20.26 10.35 13.76
CA ASP A 277 20.52 11.62 13.08
C ASP A 277 19.98 11.63 11.63
N GLN A 278 20.27 12.71 10.89
CA GLN A 278 19.93 12.88 9.47
C GLN A 278 20.65 11.90 8.52
N ASN A 279 21.69 11.21 8.99
CA ASN A 279 22.35 10.14 8.25
C ASN A 279 21.74 8.77 8.54
N MET A 280 20.68 8.75 9.35
CA MET A 280 20.09 7.56 9.93
C MET A 280 21.04 6.80 10.88
N GLU A 281 22.11 7.44 11.35
CA GLU A 281 23.06 6.86 12.32
C GLU A 281 22.49 7.01 13.72
N THR A 282 22.46 5.91 14.48
CA THR A 282 21.93 5.90 15.84
C THR A 282 22.90 6.56 16.84
N SER A 283 22.52 6.59 18.12
CA SER A 283 23.44 7.00 19.20
C SER A 283 24.70 6.12 19.32
N VAL A 284 24.75 4.95 18.68
CA VAL A 284 25.92 4.06 18.65
C VAL A 284 26.62 4.19 17.29
N LEU A 285 27.86 4.66 17.31
CA LEU A 285 28.67 4.91 16.11
C LEU A 285 28.79 3.66 15.23
N GLY A 286 28.51 3.81 13.95
CA GLY A 286 28.55 2.73 12.95
C GLY A 286 27.30 1.85 12.90
N ILE A 287 26.27 2.15 13.69
CA ILE A 287 24.97 1.48 13.67
C ILE A 287 23.92 2.44 13.12
N TYR A 288 23.23 2.04 12.06
CA TYR A 288 22.20 2.80 11.37
C TYR A 288 20.85 2.09 11.46
N VAL A 289 19.76 2.83 11.32
CA VAL A 289 18.37 2.32 11.28
C VAL A 289 17.67 2.78 10.00
N ALA A 290 16.76 2.01 9.42
CA ALA A 290 15.94 2.48 8.31
C ALA A 290 14.60 1.75 8.17
N GLY A 291 13.61 2.42 7.59
CA GLY A 291 12.27 1.88 7.39
C GLY A 291 11.48 1.80 8.69
N ASP A 292 10.51 0.89 8.77
CA ASP A 292 9.60 0.83 9.92
C ASP A 292 10.27 0.56 11.28
N ALA A 293 11.54 0.16 11.29
CA ALA A 293 12.36 0.06 12.51
C ALA A 293 12.80 1.45 13.05
N ALA A 294 12.86 2.47 12.19
CA ALA A 294 13.08 3.88 12.53
C ALA A 294 11.76 4.59 12.89
N GLY A 295 10.61 4.05 12.47
CA GLY A 295 9.28 4.57 12.75
C GLY A 295 8.28 4.10 11.71
N ILE A 296 7.04 3.77 12.11
CA ILE A 296 6.02 3.25 11.19
C ILE A 296 5.61 4.31 10.17
N GLU A 297 5.93 4.09 8.90
CA GLU A 297 5.61 5.00 7.80
C GLU A 297 5.29 4.21 6.50
N GLU A 298 5.45 4.83 5.33
CA GLU A 298 5.16 4.23 4.02
C GLU A 298 6.41 3.61 3.37
N ALA A 299 6.23 2.63 2.49
CA ALA A 299 7.37 1.94 1.86
C ALA A 299 8.29 2.89 1.04
N SER A 300 7.73 3.97 0.46
CA SER A 300 8.51 4.98 -0.25
C SER A 300 9.46 5.74 0.69
N ILE A 301 9.03 5.99 1.92
CA ILE A 301 9.87 6.58 2.97
C ILE A 301 10.94 5.57 3.38
N ALA A 302 10.56 4.32 3.62
CA ALA A 302 11.51 3.26 3.96
C ALA A 302 12.63 3.10 2.91
N MET A 303 12.31 3.20 1.62
CA MET A 303 13.32 3.16 0.54
C MET A 303 14.28 4.36 0.59
N GLU A 304 13.78 5.57 0.83
CA GLU A 304 14.63 6.77 0.91
C GLU A 304 15.50 6.78 2.17
N GLU A 305 14.95 6.39 3.33
CA GLU A 305 15.74 6.20 4.56
C GLU A 305 16.84 5.16 4.37
N GLY A 306 16.50 4.02 3.74
CA GLY A 306 17.48 3.01 3.37
C GLY A 306 18.58 3.59 2.47
N ARG A 307 18.20 4.38 1.47
CA ARG A 307 19.16 5.06 0.57
C ARG A 307 20.10 5.99 1.35
N ILE A 308 19.58 6.79 2.28
CA ILE A 308 20.39 7.68 3.13
C ILE A 308 21.36 6.86 3.99
N ALA A 309 20.85 5.87 4.74
CA ALA A 309 21.67 5.01 5.60
C ALA A 309 22.79 4.31 4.82
N GLY A 310 22.48 3.79 3.63
CA GLY A 310 23.45 3.14 2.75
C GLY A 310 24.54 4.10 2.26
N ILE A 311 24.18 5.32 1.86
CA ILE A 311 25.16 6.33 1.43
C ILE A 311 26.03 6.78 2.59
N ALA A 312 25.44 7.04 3.76
CA ALA A 312 26.17 7.45 4.95
C ALA A 312 27.15 6.38 5.43
N ALA A 313 26.73 5.11 5.45
CA ALA A 313 27.62 4.01 5.77
C ALA A 313 28.80 3.91 4.80
N ALA A 314 28.55 4.04 3.49
CA ALA A 314 29.60 4.03 2.46
C ALA A 314 30.54 5.24 2.55
N GLU A 315 30.00 6.43 2.84
CA GLU A 315 30.76 7.66 3.07
C GLU A 315 31.71 7.50 4.26
N SER A 316 31.21 6.98 5.38
CA SER A 316 32.01 6.75 6.59
C SER A 316 33.17 5.77 6.41
N LEU A 317 33.11 4.96 5.35
CA LEU A 317 34.15 4.00 4.94
C LEU A 317 35.07 4.54 3.84
N GLY A 318 34.82 5.75 3.33
CA GLY A 318 35.64 6.40 2.31
C GLY A 318 35.33 5.99 0.86
N TYR A 319 34.21 5.31 0.60
CA TYR A 319 33.80 4.91 -0.75
C TYR A 319 33.23 6.07 -1.60
N ILE A 320 32.82 7.16 -0.95
CA ILE A 320 32.29 8.35 -1.59
C ILE A 320 32.84 9.60 -0.89
N LEU A 321 33.21 10.61 -1.69
CA LEU A 321 33.64 11.91 -1.18
C LEU A 321 32.47 12.64 -0.52
N SER A 322 32.70 13.30 0.61
CA SER A 322 31.66 13.94 1.40
C SER A 322 30.81 14.94 0.63
N ASP A 323 31.39 15.77 -0.24
CA ASP A 323 30.62 16.72 -1.06
C ASP A 323 29.62 16.01 -1.98
N LYS A 324 30.01 14.86 -2.54
CA LYS A 324 29.14 14.06 -3.40
C LYS A 324 28.09 13.32 -2.59
N ALA A 325 28.45 12.80 -1.41
CA ALA A 325 27.53 12.14 -0.51
C ALA A 325 26.44 13.11 -0.02
N ALA A 326 26.83 14.32 0.39
CA ALA A 326 25.95 15.40 0.80
C ALA A 326 24.89 15.70 -0.27
N ILE A 327 25.28 15.95 -1.52
CA ILE A 327 24.35 16.23 -2.62
C ILE A 327 23.30 15.11 -2.80
N ILE A 328 23.70 13.84 -2.65
CA ILE A 328 22.80 12.71 -2.87
C ILE A 328 21.86 12.52 -1.67
N LYS A 329 22.35 12.75 -0.45
CA LYS A 329 21.57 12.71 0.79
C LYS A 329 20.59 13.89 0.88
N ASP A 330 21.01 15.10 0.52
CA ASP A 330 20.13 16.29 0.52
C ASP A 330 18.92 16.09 -0.39
N LYS A 331 19.11 15.48 -1.57
CA LYS A 331 18.01 15.10 -2.47
C LYS A 331 17.09 14.02 -1.88
N ALA A 332 17.64 13.11 -1.09
CA ALA A 332 16.85 12.09 -0.38
C ALA A 332 16.01 12.72 0.71
N GLU A 333 16.61 13.63 1.47
CA GLU A 333 15.95 14.38 2.54
C GLU A 333 14.82 15.24 1.98
N GLU A 334 15.05 15.95 0.86
CA GLU A 334 13.99 16.69 0.16
C GLU A 334 12.84 15.77 -0.26
N SER A 335 13.16 14.58 -0.77
CA SER A 335 12.16 13.57 -1.14
C SER A 335 11.37 13.08 0.08
N LEU A 336 12.05 12.77 1.20
CA LEU A 336 11.44 12.38 2.46
C LEU A 336 10.49 13.44 2.98
N LEU A 337 10.92 14.71 2.96
CA LEU A 337 10.08 15.84 3.37
C LEU A 337 8.81 15.89 2.54
N GLN A 338 8.90 15.75 1.21
CA GLN A 338 7.71 15.72 0.36
C GLN A 338 6.78 14.52 0.63
N LEU A 339 7.34 13.34 0.92
CA LEU A 339 6.55 12.14 1.27
C LEU A 339 5.85 12.28 2.62
N ARG A 340 6.50 12.94 3.59
CA ARG A 340 5.98 13.21 4.94
C ARG A 340 5.05 14.41 5.02
N MET A 341 4.91 15.20 3.95
CA MET A 341 3.96 16.31 3.91
C MET A 341 2.53 15.77 4.07
N ASN A 342 1.99 15.96 5.28
CA ASN A 342 0.77 15.32 5.74
C ASN A 342 -0.47 15.89 5.00
N PRO A 343 -1.33 15.04 4.40
CA PRO A 343 -2.58 15.46 3.77
C PRO A 343 -3.56 16.14 4.74
N THR A 344 -3.44 15.90 6.06
CA THR A 344 -4.44 16.36 7.05
C THR A 344 -4.63 17.87 7.14
N PHE A 345 -3.71 18.67 6.59
CA PHE A 345 -3.80 20.14 6.58
C PHE A 345 -3.91 20.73 5.18
N ALA A 346 -3.93 19.90 4.14
CA ALA A 346 -4.00 20.38 2.77
C ALA A 346 -5.47 20.54 2.35
N PRO A 347 -5.83 21.63 1.65
CA PRO A 347 -7.20 21.86 1.23
C PRO A 347 -7.68 20.74 0.30
N SER A 348 -8.70 20.00 0.71
CA SER A 348 -9.43 19.11 -0.19
C SER A 348 -10.17 19.94 -1.24
N ARG A 349 -10.10 19.53 -2.52
CA ARG A 349 -10.95 20.16 -3.54
C ARG A 349 -12.41 19.79 -3.26
N PRO A 350 -13.35 20.76 -3.23
CA PRO A 350 -14.77 20.46 -3.23
C PRO A 350 -15.08 19.49 -4.37
N GLN A 351 -16.00 18.56 -4.13
CA GLN A 351 -16.37 17.53 -5.10
C GLN A 351 -17.19 18.07 -6.29
N GLU A 352 -17.23 19.40 -6.46
CA GLU A 352 -17.83 20.07 -7.61
C GLU A 352 -16.86 19.99 -8.79
N SER A 353 -17.29 19.20 -9.75
CA SER A 353 -16.79 19.09 -11.12
C SER A 353 -16.48 20.48 -11.71
N ASN A 354 -15.43 20.59 -12.51
CA ASN A 354 -15.27 21.71 -13.45
C ASN A 354 -16.34 21.64 -14.58
N GLU A 355 -17.60 21.32 -14.25
CA GLU A 355 -18.73 20.98 -15.11
C GLU A 355 -18.89 21.93 -16.30
N LYS A 356 -18.60 23.22 -16.08
CA LYS A 356 -18.77 24.27 -17.09
C LYS A 356 -17.73 24.22 -18.21
N ASP A 357 -16.53 23.68 -17.97
CA ASP A 357 -15.47 23.58 -18.99
C ASP A 357 -15.57 22.30 -19.85
N PHE A 358 -16.41 21.35 -19.44
CA PHE A 358 -16.50 20.02 -20.06
C PHE A 358 -17.63 19.84 -21.08
N LEU A 359 -18.58 20.78 -21.16
CA LEU A 359 -19.81 20.60 -21.94
C LEU A 359 -19.60 20.58 -23.47
N ASN A 360 -18.53 21.21 -23.97
CA ASN A 360 -18.37 21.47 -25.41
C ASN A 360 -17.28 20.61 -26.09
N LYS A 361 -16.65 19.67 -25.37
CA LYS A 361 -15.57 18.87 -25.92
C LYS A 361 -16.09 17.49 -26.38
N SER A 362 -15.87 17.19 -27.65
CA SER A 362 -16.18 15.88 -28.24
C SER A 362 -15.16 14.81 -27.82
N GLY A 363 -15.65 13.58 -27.64
CA GLY A 363 -14.86 12.42 -27.29
C GLY A 363 -14.59 12.25 -25.79
N ALA A 364 -13.79 11.23 -25.46
CA ALA A 364 -13.52 10.84 -24.09
C ALA A 364 -12.67 11.88 -23.32
N ILE A 365 -13.17 12.36 -22.19
CA ILE A 365 -12.48 13.29 -21.28
C ILE A 365 -12.16 12.65 -19.93
N PRO A 366 -10.96 12.88 -19.36
CA PRO A 366 -10.65 12.39 -18.01
C PRO A 366 -11.45 13.11 -16.92
N ILE A 367 -12.07 12.34 -16.03
CA ILE A 367 -12.66 12.81 -14.78
C ILE A 367 -11.77 12.35 -13.64
N ILE A 368 -11.27 13.28 -12.82
CA ILE A 368 -10.30 13.00 -11.76
C ILE A 368 -10.96 13.22 -10.40
N ASP A 369 -11.22 12.13 -9.69
CA ASP A 369 -11.79 12.08 -8.34
C ASP A 369 -10.68 12.01 -7.24
N CYS A 370 -9.46 12.47 -7.55
CA CYS A 370 -8.38 12.60 -6.58
C CYS A 370 -8.53 13.94 -5.86
N ASN A 371 -9.07 13.93 -4.64
CA ASN A 371 -9.43 15.15 -3.89
C ASN A 371 -8.74 15.28 -2.52
N GLU A 372 -7.77 14.43 -2.24
CA GLU A 372 -6.88 14.48 -1.09
C GLU A 372 -5.44 14.68 -1.56
N CYS A 373 -4.68 15.51 -0.86
CA CYS A 373 -3.27 15.76 -1.15
C CYS A 373 -2.40 14.59 -0.71
N ILE A 374 -2.30 13.57 -1.55
CA ILE A 374 -1.46 12.39 -1.34
C ILE A 374 -0.15 12.52 -2.14
N PRO A 375 0.99 12.03 -1.64
CA PRO A 375 2.27 12.16 -2.33
C PRO A 375 2.34 11.24 -3.56
N CYS A 376 1.82 11.70 -4.70
CA CYS A 376 1.52 10.85 -5.87
C CYS A 376 1.47 11.66 -7.17
N ASN A 377 2.29 11.29 -8.16
CA ASN A 377 2.24 11.87 -9.51
C ASN A 377 2.23 10.91 -10.74
N PRO A 378 1.86 9.60 -10.66
CA PRO A 378 1.79 8.74 -11.84
C PRO A 378 0.91 9.25 -12.98
N CYS A 379 -0.17 9.99 -12.67
CA CYS A 379 -1.07 10.53 -13.70
C CYS A 379 -0.42 11.63 -14.56
N GLU A 380 0.50 12.41 -13.99
CA GLU A 380 1.32 13.38 -14.71
C GLU A 380 2.40 12.67 -15.52
N THR A 381 3.19 11.81 -14.85
CA THR A 381 4.38 11.18 -15.46
C THR A 381 4.03 10.19 -16.57
N THR A 382 2.84 9.59 -16.55
CA THR A 382 2.38 8.69 -17.62
C THR A 382 1.80 9.43 -18.83
N CYS A 383 1.45 10.71 -18.72
CA CYS A 383 0.69 11.41 -19.74
C CYS A 383 1.58 11.76 -20.94
N PRO A 384 1.38 11.15 -22.14
CA PRO A 384 2.27 11.39 -23.28
C PRO A 384 2.13 12.81 -23.87
N TYR A 385 1.07 13.54 -23.51
CA TYR A 385 0.77 14.88 -24.00
C TYR A 385 0.93 15.96 -22.91
N GLY A 386 1.36 15.58 -21.69
CA GLY A 386 1.53 16.51 -20.57
C GLY A 386 0.24 17.25 -20.18
N CYS A 387 -0.91 16.56 -20.26
CA CYS A 387 -2.22 17.16 -19.97
C CYS A 387 -2.51 17.27 -18.48
N ILE A 388 -1.94 16.40 -17.65
CA ILE A 388 -2.16 16.40 -16.20
C ILE A 388 -0.93 16.98 -15.53
N GLN A 389 -1.13 17.92 -14.62
CA GLN A 389 -0.07 18.53 -13.80
C GLN A 389 -0.38 18.41 -12.32
N VAL A 390 0.51 17.75 -11.59
CA VAL A 390 0.65 17.78 -10.13
C VAL A 390 1.68 18.85 -9.75
N GLY A 391 2.75 18.97 -10.53
CA GLY A 391 3.80 19.97 -10.32
C GLY A 391 4.90 19.53 -9.35
N ASN A 392 5.68 20.48 -8.85
CA ASN A 392 6.93 20.21 -8.13
C ASN A 392 6.72 19.51 -6.77
N THR A 393 5.61 19.79 -6.10
CA THR A 393 5.24 19.12 -4.86
C THR A 393 4.27 18.00 -5.21
N ILE A 394 4.72 16.75 -5.05
CA ILE A 394 3.94 15.57 -5.47
C ILE A 394 2.63 15.37 -4.69
N THR A 395 2.38 16.14 -3.62
CA THR A 395 1.13 16.14 -2.85
C THR A 395 0.05 17.06 -3.41
N ASN A 396 0.36 17.88 -4.43
CA ASN A 396 -0.62 18.76 -5.07
C ASN A 396 -1.74 17.94 -5.73
N LEU A 397 -2.94 18.51 -5.76
CA LEU A 397 -4.04 17.91 -6.51
C LEU A 397 -3.79 18.02 -8.02
N PRO A 398 -4.04 16.95 -8.81
CA PRO A 398 -3.84 16.97 -10.24
C PRO A 398 -4.79 17.98 -10.93
N SER A 399 -4.23 18.80 -11.79
CA SER A 399 -4.96 19.70 -12.69
C SER A 399 -4.91 19.16 -14.13
N LEU A 400 -5.99 19.35 -14.89
CA LEU A 400 -6.14 18.83 -16.25
C LEU A 400 -6.24 19.98 -17.26
N ASN A 401 -5.32 20.01 -18.22
CA ASN A 401 -5.44 20.82 -19.42
C ASN A 401 -6.21 20.02 -20.49
N LEU A 402 -7.46 20.41 -20.73
CA LEU A 402 -8.34 19.74 -21.68
C LEU A 402 -7.92 19.95 -23.12
N GLU A 403 -7.40 21.11 -23.52
CA GLU A 403 -7.08 21.40 -24.92
C GLU A 403 -6.08 20.39 -25.51
N LYS A 404 -5.15 19.89 -24.68
CA LYS A 404 -4.12 18.92 -25.08
C LYS A 404 -4.60 17.46 -25.01
N CYS A 405 -5.69 17.19 -24.29
CA CYS A 405 -6.06 15.82 -23.94
C CYS A 405 -6.75 15.09 -25.08
N THR A 406 -6.30 13.87 -25.39
CA THR A 406 -6.87 13.02 -26.44
C THR A 406 -7.80 11.92 -25.93
N GLY A 407 -8.01 11.80 -24.62
CA GLY A 407 -8.84 10.73 -24.05
C GLY A 407 -8.21 9.34 -24.09
N CYS A 408 -6.89 9.21 -24.24
CA CYS A 408 -6.22 7.92 -24.44
C CYS A 408 -6.27 6.91 -23.27
N GLY A 409 -6.68 7.34 -22.07
CA GLY A 409 -6.85 6.48 -20.88
C GLY A 409 -5.58 6.04 -20.16
N GLN A 410 -4.38 6.54 -20.51
CA GLN A 410 -3.14 6.16 -19.81
C GLN A 410 -3.15 6.56 -18.33
N CYS A 411 -3.71 7.73 -18.01
CA CYS A 411 -3.86 8.20 -16.62
C CYS A 411 -4.78 7.29 -15.79
N VAL A 412 -5.81 6.70 -16.40
CA VAL A 412 -6.70 5.73 -15.74
C VAL A 412 -5.93 4.47 -15.36
N LEU A 413 -5.10 3.94 -16.28
CA LEU A 413 -4.28 2.76 -16.04
C LEU A 413 -3.19 2.97 -15.00
N ALA A 414 -2.55 4.14 -14.99
CA ALA A 414 -1.44 4.42 -14.10
C ALA A 414 -1.87 4.80 -12.68
N CYS A 415 -3.12 5.26 -12.49
CA CYS A 415 -3.59 5.80 -11.22
C CYS A 415 -3.57 4.73 -10.11
N PRO A 416 -2.71 4.85 -9.09
CA PRO A 416 -2.66 3.86 -8.02
C PRO A 416 -3.93 3.85 -7.18
N GLY A 417 -4.61 5.00 -7.07
CA GLY A 417 -5.88 5.17 -6.37
C GLY A 417 -7.12 4.73 -7.17
N LEU A 418 -6.97 4.37 -8.46
CA LEU A 418 -8.10 4.08 -9.36
C LEU A 418 -9.16 5.21 -9.36
N ALA A 419 -8.70 6.46 -9.28
CA ALA A 419 -9.53 7.66 -9.10
C ALA A 419 -9.70 8.48 -10.39
N ILE A 420 -9.34 7.93 -11.54
CA ILE A 420 -9.48 8.60 -12.84
C ILE A 420 -10.37 7.76 -13.74
N PHE A 421 -11.29 8.40 -14.43
CA PHE A 421 -12.27 7.79 -15.34
C PHE A 421 -12.22 8.51 -16.68
N LEU A 422 -12.78 7.91 -17.74
CA LEU A 422 -13.08 8.65 -18.97
C LEU A 422 -14.58 8.76 -19.15
N LEU A 423 -15.06 9.97 -19.46
CA LEU A 423 -16.45 10.26 -19.79
C LEU A 423 -16.54 10.69 -21.25
N GLU A 424 -17.39 10.05 -22.04
CA GLU A 424 -17.69 10.39 -23.43
C GLU A 424 -19.19 10.67 -23.53
N ARG A 425 -19.56 11.97 -23.48
CA ARG A 425 -20.97 12.40 -23.46
C ARG A 425 -21.64 12.29 -24.82
N ASP A 426 -20.87 12.40 -25.89
CA ASP A 426 -21.31 12.37 -27.29
C ASP A 426 -21.29 10.95 -27.88
N PHE A 427 -21.28 9.93 -27.03
CA PHE A 427 -21.28 8.52 -27.45
C PHE A 427 -22.50 8.16 -28.31
N SER A 428 -23.70 8.63 -27.94
CA SER A 428 -24.95 8.46 -28.70
C SER A 428 -25.98 9.56 -28.36
N GLU A 429 -27.20 9.48 -28.89
CA GLU A 429 -28.25 10.47 -28.62
C GLU A 429 -28.76 10.43 -27.16
N ASP A 430 -28.94 9.24 -26.60
CA ASP A 430 -29.54 8.97 -25.29
C ASP A 430 -28.56 8.39 -24.25
N GLN A 431 -27.46 7.77 -24.70
CA GLN A 431 -26.43 7.20 -23.83
C GLN A 431 -25.10 7.96 -23.86
N ALA A 432 -24.40 7.93 -22.74
CA ALA A 432 -22.99 8.29 -22.60
C ALA A 432 -22.15 7.03 -22.38
N ALA A 433 -20.86 7.09 -22.68
CA ALA A 433 -19.93 6.01 -22.35
C ALA A 433 -18.93 6.41 -21.26
N ILE A 434 -18.76 5.53 -20.28
CA ILE A 434 -17.83 5.70 -19.15
C ILE A 434 -16.78 4.61 -19.22
N THR A 435 -15.51 4.98 -19.16
CA THR A 435 -14.41 4.01 -18.98
C THR A 435 -13.95 4.02 -17.53
N VAL A 436 -14.11 2.88 -16.85
CA VAL A 436 -13.69 2.66 -15.47
C VAL A 436 -12.44 1.76 -15.41
N PRO A 437 -11.53 1.98 -14.45
CA PRO A 437 -10.49 1.00 -14.14
C PRO A 437 -11.11 -0.22 -13.44
N TYR A 438 -10.70 -1.43 -13.84
CA TYR A 438 -11.23 -2.68 -13.31
C TYR A 438 -10.12 -3.66 -12.98
N GLU A 439 -10.09 -4.19 -11.76
CA GLU A 439 -9.04 -5.09 -11.27
C GLU A 439 -9.59 -6.40 -10.67
N PHE A 440 -10.80 -6.80 -11.07
CA PHE A 440 -11.45 -8.03 -10.60
C PHE A 440 -11.47 -9.10 -11.69
N LEU A 441 -11.74 -10.33 -11.27
CA LEU A 441 -11.99 -11.47 -12.15
C LEU A 441 -13.35 -12.12 -11.81
N PRO A 442 -14.06 -12.68 -12.80
CA PRO A 442 -13.76 -12.62 -14.23
C PRO A 442 -13.87 -11.19 -14.81
N LEU A 443 -13.21 -10.94 -15.94
CA LEU A 443 -13.43 -9.69 -16.68
C LEU A 443 -14.80 -9.78 -17.38
N PRO A 444 -15.55 -8.68 -17.44
CA PRO A 444 -16.79 -8.68 -18.21
C PRO A 444 -16.53 -8.82 -19.71
N GLU A 445 -17.55 -9.26 -20.45
CA GLU A 445 -17.49 -9.42 -21.90
C GLU A 445 -18.23 -8.31 -22.62
N LYS A 446 -17.85 -8.05 -23.88
CA LYS A 446 -18.56 -7.07 -24.72
C LYS A 446 -20.01 -7.52 -24.93
N GLY A 447 -20.97 -6.62 -24.71
CA GLY A 447 -22.40 -6.86 -24.79
C GLY A 447 -23.01 -7.40 -23.49
N GLU A 448 -22.21 -7.62 -22.45
CA GLU A 448 -22.71 -8.04 -21.14
C GLU A 448 -23.45 -6.89 -20.43
N ASN A 449 -24.54 -7.22 -19.75
CA ASN A 449 -25.28 -6.29 -18.91
C ASN A 449 -24.70 -6.26 -17.50
N VAL A 450 -24.37 -5.06 -17.03
CA VAL A 450 -23.80 -4.79 -15.70
C VAL A 450 -24.64 -3.76 -14.97
N ILE A 451 -24.47 -3.68 -13.65
CA ILE A 451 -25.05 -2.60 -12.86
C ILE A 451 -23.98 -1.53 -12.64
N ALA A 452 -24.27 -0.30 -13.05
CA ALA A 452 -23.41 0.84 -12.79
C ALA A 452 -23.57 1.31 -11.34
N LEU A 453 -22.45 1.65 -10.71
CA LEU A 453 -22.39 2.06 -9.30
C LEU A 453 -21.87 3.50 -9.16
N ASP A 454 -22.39 4.21 -8.17
CA ASP A 454 -21.90 5.53 -7.79
C ASP A 454 -20.63 5.49 -6.91
N ARG A 455 -20.25 6.65 -6.34
CA ARG A 455 -19.08 6.81 -5.45
C ARG A 455 -19.17 6.01 -4.15
N ASN A 456 -20.39 5.73 -3.70
CA ASN A 456 -20.68 5.01 -2.47
C ASN A 456 -21.02 3.53 -2.75
N GLY A 457 -20.92 3.10 -4.01
CA GLY A 457 -21.28 1.76 -4.43
C GLY A 457 -22.79 1.52 -4.53
N SER A 458 -23.60 2.58 -4.53
CA SER A 458 -25.04 2.47 -4.74
C SER A 458 -25.33 2.11 -6.19
N GLU A 459 -26.26 1.19 -6.41
CA GLU A 459 -26.75 0.83 -7.74
C GLU A 459 -27.58 1.99 -8.32
N ILE A 460 -27.21 2.49 -9.50
CA ILE A 460 -27.85 3.68 -10.09
C ILE A 460 -28.54 3.43 -11.43
N CYS A 461 -27.99 2.58 -12.30
CA CYS A 461 -28.62 2.17 -13.55
C CYS A 461 -28.02 0.88 -14.10
N GLU A 462 -28.72 0.23 -15.03
CA GLU A 462 -28.14 -0.81 -15.88
C GLU A 462 -27.22 -0.17 -16.93
N GLY A 463 -26.18 -0.90 -17.32
CA GLY A 463 -25.26 -0.50 -18.38
C GLY A 463 -24.82 -1.69 -19.22
N GLU A 464 -24.43 -1.40 -20.46
CA GLU A 464 -23.93 -2.41 -21.41
C GLU A 464 -22.42 -2.25 -21.61
N ILE A 465 -21.68 -3.35 -21.56
CA ILE A 465 -20.24 -3.34 -21.78
C ILE A 465 -19.93 -3.15 -23.27
N ILE A 466 -19.32 -2.03 -23.61
CA ILE A 466 -18.97 -1.67 -24.99
C ILE A 466 -17.61 -2.25 -25.39
N ASN A 467 -16.64 -2.21 -24.47
CA ASN A 467 -15.28 -2.66 -24.73
C ASN A 467 -14.55 -2.97 -23.42
N VAL A 468 -13.74 -4.03 -23.41
CA VAL A 468 -12.80 -4.34 -22.33
C VAL A 468 -11.39 -4.41 -22.91
N ARG A 469 -10.50 -3.58 -22.39
CA ARG A 469 -9.10 -3.50 -22.82
C ARG A 469 -8.17 -3.83 -21.67
N LEU A 470 -7.53 -5.00 -21.74
CA LEU A 470 -6.40 -5.37 -20.90
C LEU A 470 -5.16 -5.53 -21.79
N THR A 471 -4.09 -4.78 -21.49
CA THR A 471 -2.81 -4.90 -22.22
C THR A 471 -1.69 -5.24 -21.25
N LYS A 472 -0.57 -5.78 -21.73
CA LYS A 472 0.62 -6.03 -20.88
C LYS A 472 1.10 -4.77 -20.15
N LYS A 473 0.97 -3.59 -20.77
CA LYS A 473 1.33 -2.29 -20.16
C LYS A 473 0.36 -1.82 -19.07
N ALA A 474 -0.83 -2.42 -19.02
CA ALA A 474 -1.88 -2.03 -18.09
C ALA A 474 -1.68 -2.60 -16.67
N ASP A 475 -0.63 -3.42 -16.49
CA ASP A 475 -0.23 -4.03 -15.22
C ASP A 475 -1.42 -4.55 -14.41
N ARG A 476 -2.13 -5.52 -14.99
CA ARG A 476 -3.28 -6.22 -14.36
C ARG A 476 -4.50 -5.32 -14.05
N THR A 477 -4.55 -4.09 -14.56
CA THR A 477 -5.74 -3.23 -14.55
C THR A 477 -6.37 -3.22 -15.94
N ALA A 478 -7.65 -3.56 -16.07
CA ALA A 478 -8.39 -3.43 -17.32
C ALA A 478 -9.06 -2.04 -17.42
N LEU A 479 -9.22 -1.54 -18.65
CA LEU A 479 -10.14 -0.45 -18.94
C LEU A 479 -11.46 -1.06 -19.43
N VAL A 480 -12.53 -0.83 -18.68
CA VAL A 480 -13.87 -1.30 -19.04
C VAL A 480 -14.71 -0.11 -19.43
N LYS A 481 -15.13 -0.06 -20.69
CA LYS A 481 -16.03 0.96 -21.24
C LYS A 481 -17.47 0.45 -21.16
N VAL A 482 -18.33 1.17 -20.44
CA VAL A 482 -19.75 0.86 -20.25
C VAL A 482 -20.60 2.00 -20.81
N ALA A 483 -21.66 1.67 -21.53
CA ALA A 483 -22.67 2.63 -21.96
C ALA A 483 -23.80 2.70 -20.92
N VAL A 484 -24.22 3.91 -20.59
CA VAL A 484 -25.25 4.20 -19.58
C VAL A 484 -26.13 5.36 -20.05
N PRO A 485 -27.37 5.50 -19.54
CA PRO A 485 -28.20 6.68 -19.83
C PRO A 485 -27.49 7.98 -19.42
N LYS A 486 -27.59 9.02 -20.26
CA LYS A 486 -26.86 10.29 -20.09
C LYS A 486 -27.06 10.95 -18.72
N GLU A 487 -28.25 10.81 -18.14
CA GLU A 487 -28.58 11.39 -16.83
C GLU A 487 -27.73 10.82 -15.68
N TYR A 488 -27.19 9.61 -15.81
CA TYR A 488 -26.34 8.97 -14.80
C TYR A 488 -24.84 9.11 -15.08
N ALA A 489 -24.44 9.64 -16.24
CA ALA A 489 -23.06 9.61 -16.72
C ALA A 489 -22.03 10.19 -15.72
N ASP A 490 -22.42 11.26 -15.03
CA ASP A 490 -21.55 11.94 -14.05
C ASP A 490 -21.42 11.20 -12.71
N MET A 491 -22.34 10.27 -12.44
CA MET A 491 -22.43 9.52 -11.18
C MET A 491 -21.61 8.24 -11.21
N VAL A 492 -21.50 7.58 -12.38
CA VAL A 492 -20.86 6.25 -12.51
C VAL A 492 -19.38 6.29 -12.13
N ARG A 493 -18.97 5.44 -11.19
CA ARG A 493 -17.57 5.31 -10.73
C ARG A 493 -17.10 3.87 -10.59
N SER A 494 -17.99 2.90 -10.69
CA SER A 494 -17.66 1.48 -10.73
C SER A 494 -18.78 0.71 -11.44
N ILE A 495 -18.57 -0.59 -11.61
CA ILE A 495 -19.54 -1.51 -12.16
C ILE A 495 -19.58 -2.78 -11.31
N LYS A 496 -20.76 -3.36 -11.21
CA LYS A 496 -20.98 -4.69 -10.66
C LYS A 496 -21.33 -5.62 -11.80
N VAL A 497 -20.42 -6.56 -12.06
CA VAL A 497 -20.64 -7.62 -13.05
C VAL A 497 -21.57 -8.64 -12.41
N ASN A 498 -22.66 -8.96 -13.11
CA ASN A 498 -23.57 -10.00 -12.67
C ASN A 498 -22.77 -11.31 -12.68
N LYS A 499 -22.50 -11.87 -11.49
CA LYS A 499 -21.95 -13.22 -11.41
C LYS A 499 -23.00 -14.16 -11.99
N LEU A 500 -22.94 -14.44 -13.28
CA LEU A 500 -23.57 -15.63 -13.84
C LEU A 500 -23.12 -16.79 -12.96
N ASP A 501 -24.08 -17.53 -12.41
CA ASP A 501 -23.85 -18.65 -11.50
C ASP A 501 -22.67 -19.50 -11.99
N ALA A 502 -21.49 -19.30 -11.41
CA ALA A 502 -20.27 -20.06 -11.70
C ALA A 502 -20.42 -21.55 -11.32
N ASP A 503 -21.58 -21.93 -10.78
CA ASP A 503 -22.01 -23.31 -10.55
C ASP A 503 -22.62 -23.98 -11.80
N LYS A 504 -22.85 -23.26 -12.92
CA LYS A 504 -23.30 -23.88 -14.18
C LYS A 504 -22.18 -24.54 -14.98
N GLU A 505 -20.93 -24.08 -14.89
CA GLU A 505 -19.80 -24.68 -15.63
C GLU A 505 -19.11 -25.84 -14.89
N LYS A 506 -19.49 -26.14 -13.64
CA LYS A 506 -19.01 -27.35 -12.92
C LYS A 506 -19.87 -28.60 -13.16
N LYS A 507 -20.91 -28.53 -13.99
CA LYS A 507 -21.75 -29.70 -14.35
C LYS A 507 -21.43 -30.30 -15.71
N GLU A 508 -20.53 -29.71 -16.48
CA GLU A 508 -20.08 -30.23 -17.77
C GLU A 508 -18.57 -30.09 -17.90
N ASN A 509 -17.82 -30.90 -17.15
CA ASN A 509 -16.48 -31.39 -17.50
C ASN A 509 -16.05 -32.53 -16.59
#